data_AF-A0A537RUR1-F1
#
_entry.id   AF-A0A537RUR1-F1
#
_cell.length_a   1.000
_cell.length_b   1.000
_cell.length_c   1.000
_cell.angle_alpha   90.00
_cell.angle_beta   90.00
_cell.angle_gamma   90.00
#
_symmetry.space_group_name_H-M   'P 1'
#
loop_
_entity.id
_entity.type
_entity.pdbx_description
1 polymer ?
#
loop_
_entity_poly.entity_id
_entity_poly.type
_entity_poly.pdbx_seq_one_letter_code
_entity_poly.pdbx_strand_id
1 'polypeptide(L)' 'MRYHKATPICKVEADFIADTSLSSLNENVVICHGEQWYDVRGMTEKELDDFLADLLRARLEELRAGAVVPH' A
#
# COMPACT_ATOMS: atom_id res chain seq x y z
N MET A 1 10.61 0.28 -10.63
CA MET A 1 9.84 0.39 -9.38
C MET A 1 9.99 -0.90 -8.63
N ARG A 2 10.50 -0.84 -7.40
CA ARG A 2 11.33 -1.90 -6.77
C ARG A 2 10.59 -2.57 -5.60
N TYR A 3 9.28 -2.76 -5.74
CA TYR A 3 8.44 -3.36 -4.69
C TYR A 3 7.94 -4.73 -5.14
N HIS A 4 8.87 -5.68 -5.35
CA HIS A 4 8.55 -7.05 -5.76
C HIS A 4 7.78 -7.85 -4.71
N LYS A 5 7.67 -7.33 -3.48
CA LYS A 5 7.02 -8.02 -2.35
C LYS A 5 5.62 -7.52 -2.02
N ALA A 6 5.27 -6.30 -2.45
CA ALA A 6 3.93 -5.75 -2.26
C ALA A 6 3.01 -6.36 -3.32
N THR A 7 2.19 -7.33 -2.91
CA THR A 7 1.30 -8.03 -3.83
C THR A 7 -0.06 -7.32 -3.83
N PRO A 8 -0.55 -6.83 -4.98
CA PRO A 8 -1.88 -6.27 -5.04
C PRO A 8 -2.90 -7.39 -4.78
N ILE A 9 -3.73 -7.18 -3.78
CA ILE A 9 -4.78 -8.11 -3.35
C ILE A 9 -6.14 -7.43 -3.43
N CYS A 10 -7.20 -8.24 -3.39
CA CYS A 10 -8.56 -7.74 -3.31
C CYS A 10 -8.96 -7.46 -1.85
N LYS A 11 -10.03 -6.68 -1.65
CA LYS A 11 -10.57 -6.39 -0.31
C LYS A 11 -10.85 -7.66 0.52
N VAL A 12 -11.38 -8.71 -0.12
CA VAL A 12 -11.69 -10.00 0.54
C VAL A 12 -10.42 -10.68 1.05
N GLU A 13 -9.35 -10.67 0.24
CA GLU A 13 -8.05 -11.21 0.62
C GLU A 13 -7.43 -10.39 1.75
N ALA A 14 -7.57 -9.06 1.70
CA ALA A 14 -7.07 -8.17 2.74
C ALA A 14 -7.76 -8.38 4.08
N ASP A 15 -9.08 -8.58 4.06
CA ASP A 15 -9.90 -8.89 5.24
C ASP A 15 -9.50 -10.24 5.84
N PHE A 16 -9.33 -11.26 4.99
CA PHE A 16 -8.87 -12.59 5.41
C PHE A 16 -7.46 -12.55 6.03
N ILE A 17 -6.54 -11.77 5.44
CA ILE A 17 -5.20 -11.60 5.97
C ILE A 17 -5.23 -10.83 7.29
N ALA A 18 -6.04 -9.77 7.39
CA ALA A 18 -6.19 -8.99 8.62
C ALA A 18 -6.75 -9.85 9.76
N ASP A 19 -7.74 -10.69 9.48
CA ASP A 19 -8.34 -11.61 10.45
C ASP A 19 -7.36 -12.74 10.85
N THR A 20 -6.66 -13.33 9.88
CA THR A 20 -5.70 -14.43 10.11
C THR A 20 -4.41 -13.98 10.80
N SER A 21 -4.07 -12.70 10.74
CA SER A 21 -2.78 -12.18 11.23
C SER A 21 -2.69 -11.96 12.73
N LEU A 22 -3.67 -12.45 13.50
CA LEU A 22 -3.70 -12.49 14.98
C LEU A 22 -2.44 -13.06 15.68
N SER A 23 -1.43 -13.54 14.96
CA SER A 23 -0.18 -14.09 15.52
C SER A 23 1.09 -13.82 14.70
N SER A 24 1.08 -12.90 13.73
CA SER A 24 2.30 -12.59 12.97
C SER A 24 3.17 -11.56 13.71
N LEU A 25 4.48 -11.80 13.75
CA LEU A 25 5.49 -10.92 14.40
C LEU A 25 5.55 -9.47 13.88
N ASN A 26 4.81 -9.15 12.82
CA ASN A 26 4.72 -7.82 12.22
C ASN A 26 3.29 -7.29 12.40
N GLU A 27 3.17 -6.12 13.04
CA GLU A 27 1.89 -5.42 13.26
C GLU A 27 1.22 -4.97 11.95
N ASN A 28 2.00 -4.84 10.87
CA ASN A 28 1.53 -4.36 9.57
C ASN A 28 1.53 -5.49 8.54
N VAL A 29 0.33 -5.89 8.11
CA VAL A 29 0.13 -7.01 7.17
C VAL A 29 -0.51 -6.58 5.86
N VAL A 30 -1.32 -5.53 5.85
CA VAL A 30 -1.99 -5.01 4.66
C VAL A 30 -1.98 -3.49 4.62
N ILE A 31 -1.90 -2.92 3.41
CA ILE A 31 -2.05 -1.47 3.17
C ILE A 31 -3.25 -1.26 2.24
N CYS A 32 -4.08 -0.27 2.57
CA CYS A 32 -5.17 0.19 1.73
C CYS A 32 -4.81 1.56 1.13
N HIS A 33 -4.84 1.67 -0.20
CA HIS A 33 -4.62 2.94 -0.91
C HIS A 33 -5.71 3.13 -1.97
N GLY A 34 -6.66 4.01 -1.69
CA GLY A 34 -7.82 4.25 -2.55
C GLY A 34 -8.72 3.00 -2.61
N GLU A 35 -8.81 2.40 -3.80
CA GLU A 35 -9.56 1.17 -4.04
C GLU A 35 -8.66 -0.08 -4.11
N GLN A 36 -7.34 0.12 -4.00
CA GLN A 36 -6.35 -0.96 -4.09
C GLN A 36 -5.86 -1.38 -2.71
N TRP A 37 -5.72 -2.69 -2.53
CA TRP A 37 -5.16 -3.29 -1.33
C TRP A 37 -3.84 -3.97 -1.67
N TYR A 38 -2.89 -3.93 -0.74
CA TYR A 38 -1.57 -4.50 -0.91
C TYR A 38 -1.23 -5.39 0.28
N ASP A 39 -0.86 -6.65 0.01
CA ASP A 39 -0.25 -7.54 0.99
C ASP A 39 1.20 -7.13 1.19
N VAL A 40 1.56 -6.82 2.44
CA VAL A 40 2.89 -6.30 2.81
C VAL A 40 3.55 -7.10 3.91
N ARG A 41 3.03 -8.29 4.24
CA ARG A 41 3.58 -9.21 5.26
C ARG A 41 5.08 -9.54 5.10
N GLY A 42 5.60 -9.45 3.88
CA GLY A 42 7.03 -9.69 3.56
C GLY A 42 7.93 -8.45 3.63
N MET A 43 7.39 -7.29 4.00
CA MET A 43 8.11 -6.02 4.07
C MET A 43 8.50 -5.69 5.50
N THR A 44 9.69 -5.13 5.66
CA THR A 44 10.14 -4.53 6.94
C THR A 44 9.47 -3.18 7.17
N GLU A 45 9.42 -2.68 8.40
CA GLU A 45 8.89 -1.33 8.72
C GLU A 45 9.48 -0.22 7.83
N LYS A 46 10.78 -0.32 7.52
CA LYS A 46 11.45 0.64 6.64
C LYS A 46 11.03 0.52 5.17
N GLU A 47 10.77 -0.69 4.69
CA GLU A 47 10.22 -0.91 3.35
C GLU A 47 8.76 -0.44 3.26
N LEU A 48 7.98 -0.60 4.33
CA LEU A 48 6.61 -0.09 4.44
C LEU A 48 6.57 1.44 4.39
N ASP A 49 7.45 2.11 5.16
CA ASP A 49 7.57 3.57 5.16
C ASP A 49 7.96 4.11 3.77
N ASP A 50 8.95 3.49 3.12
CA ASP A 50 9.37 3.86 1.76
C ASP A 50 8.25 3.63 0.73
N PHE A 51 7.50 2.52 0.86
CA PHE A 51 6.37 2.21 -0.01
C PHE A 51 5.19 3.17 0.18
N LEU A 52 4.86 3.51 1.43
CA LEU A 52 3.85 4.52 1.74
C LEU A 52 4.26 5.90 1.23
N ALA A 53 5.54 6.27 1.39
CA ALA A 53 6.07 7.52 0.88
C ALA A 53 5.98 7.61 -0.65
N ASP A 54 6.29 6.52 -1.37
CA ASP A 54 6.17 6.44 -2.83
C ASP A 54 4.70 6.51 -3.28
N LEU A 55 3.79 5.78 -2.63
CA LEU A 55 2.35 5.85 -2.91
C LEU A 55 1.78 7.26 -2.70
N LEU A 56 2.11 7.88 -1.57
CA LEU A 56 1.69 9.25 -1.26
C LEU A 56 2.26 10.26 -2.27
N ARG A 57 3.51 10.06 -2.68
CA ARG A 57 4.16 10.90 -3.68
C ARG A 57 3.52 10.73 -5.05
N ALA A 58 3.25 9.50 -5.50
CA ALA A 58 2.53 9.22 -6.73
C ALA A 58 1.13 9.86 -6.71
N ARG A 59 0.39 9.71 -5.60
CA ARG A 59 -0.92 10.35 -5.43
C ARG A 59 -0.85 11.88 -5.45
N LEU A 60 0.18 12.45 -4.84
CA LEU A 60 0.42 13.90 -4.85
C LEU A 60 0.76 14.38 -6.27
N GLU A 61 1.55 13.62 -7.03
CA GLU A 61 1.87 13.88 -8.43
C GLU A 61 0.61 13.78 -9.31
N GLU A 62 -0.26 12.78 -9.10
CA GLU A 62 -1.56 12.68 -9.79
C GLU A 62 -2.48 13.86 -9.48
N LEU A 63 -2.61 14.24 -8.20
CA LEU A 63 -3.39 15.41 -7.80
C LEU A 63 -2.85 16.70 -8.43
N ARG A 64 -1.52 16.84 -8.49
CA ARG A 64 -0.85 18.00 -9.06
C ARG A 64 -0.90 18.02 -10.59
N ALA A 65 -0.88 16.85 -11.23
CA ALA A 65 -1.07 16.70 -12.67
C ALA A 65 -2.53 16.97 -13.08
N GLY A 66 -3.51 16.51 -12.29
CA GLY A 66 -4.93 16.82 -12.46
C GLY A 66 -5.29 18.28 -12.13
N ALA A 67 -4.48 18.97 -11.30
CA ALA A 67 -4.62 20.40 -11.02
C ALA A 67 -4.12 21.30 -12.16
N VAL A 68 -3.44 20.77 -13.19
CA VAL A 68 -3.20 21.49 -14.44
C VAL A 68 -4.47 21.42 -15.28
N VAL A 69 -5.51 22.11 -14.83
CA VAL A 69 -6.57 22.60 -15.71
C VAL A 69 -5.95 23.74 -16.52
N PRO A 70 -5.70 23.61 -17.83
CA PRO A 70 -5.33 24.75 -18.64
C PRO A 70 -6.54 25.67 -18.69
N HIS A 71 -6.37 26.88 -18.17
CA HIS A 71 -7.37 27.95 -18.28
C HIS A 71 -7.26 28.66 -19.64
#